data_AF-A0A9E4C6X5-F1
#
_entry.id   AF-A0A9E4C6X5-F1
#
_cell.length_a   1.000
_cell.length_b   1.000
_cell.length_c   1.000
_cell.angle_alpha   90.00
_cell.angle_beta   90.00
_cell.angle_gamma   90.00
#
_symmetry.space_group_name_H-M   'P 1'
#
loop_
_entity.id
_entity.type
_entity.pdbx_description
1 polymer ?
#
loop_
_entity_poly.entity_id
_entity_poly.type
_entity_poly.pdbx_seq_one_letter_code
_entity_poly.pdbx_strand_id
1 'polypeptide(L)'
;SFTIGSNSYAAAGVPDLDQPSQTLYADLGDTAYPAVIASAAFGGGSSLSFNMYGAPSAAGTVVVQAGDYVRTVEVASTGAISVLP
;
A
#
# COMPACT_ATOMS: atom_id res chain seq x y z
N SER A 1 -2.30 -2.47 -11.89
CA SER A 1 -0.85 -2.15 -11.93
C SER A 1 -0.63 -0.83 -11.21
N PHE A 2 0.50 -0.66 -10.51
CA PHE A 2 0.88 0.57 -9.85
C PHE A 2 2.04 1.23 -10.60
N THR A 3 1.94 2.52 -10.87
CA THR A 3 2.97 3.30 -11.57
C THR A 3 3.50 4.38 -10.65
N ILE A 4 4.73 4.19 -10.14
CA ILE A 4 5.35 5.09 -9.16
C ILE A 4 5.44 6.53 -9.69
N GLY A 5 5.86 6.70 -10.95
CA GLY A 5 6.11 8.03 -11.54
C GLY A 5 4.86 8.90 -11.71
N SER A 6 3.67 8.29 -11.75
CA SER A 6 2.38 8.99 -11.87
C SER A 6 1.55 8.97 -10.59
N ASN A 7 2.09 8.41 -9.50
CA ASN A 7 1.42 8.22 -8.22
C ASN A 7 0.00 7.64 -8.37
N SER A 8 -0.17 6.64 -9.24
CA SER A 8 -1.50 6.15 -9.59
C SER A 8 -1.53 4.64 -9.75
N TYR A 9 -2.71 4.05 -9.60
CA TYR A 9 -2.93 2.64 -9.89
C TYR A 9 -4.21 2.38 -10.68
N ALA A 10 -4.16 1.36 -11.52
CA ALA A 10 -5.32 0.79 -12.20
C ALA A 10 -5.73 -0.52 -11.50
N ALA A 11 -6.99 -0.56 -11.03
CA ALA A 11 -7.58 -1.74 -10.42
C ALA A 11 -8.20 -2.64 -11.50
N ALA A 12 -7.36 -3.40 -12.20
CA ALA A 12 -7.81 -4.26 -13.30
C ALA A 12 -8.93 -5.21 -12.83
N GLY A 13 -10.04 -5.24 -13.59
CA GLY A 13 -11.22 -6.05 -13.26
C GLY A 13 -12.19 -5.40 -12.26
N VAL A 14 -11.87 -4.21 -11.74
CA VAL A 14 -12.80 -3.38 -10.97
C VAL A 14 -13.36 -2.30 -11.90
N PRO A 15 -14.67 -2.32 -12.21
CA PRO A 15 -15.30 -1.26 -12.97
C PRO A 15 -15.23 0.06 -12.22
N ASP A 16 -14.99 1.15 -12.93
CA ASP A 16 -15.16 2.49 -12.38
C ASP A 16 -16.65 2.73 -12.04
N LEU A 17 -16.93 3.28 -10.86
CA LEU A 17 -18.31 3.46 -10.40
C LEU A 17 -19.08 4.49 -11.23
N ASP A 18 -18.39 5.54 -11.68
CA ASP A 18 -18.96 6.62 -12.48
C ASP A 18 -18.86 6.33 -13.99
N GLN A 19 -17.90 5.48 -14.39
CA GLN A 19 -17.71 5.04 -15.77
C GLN A 19 -17.59 3.51 -15.88
N PRO A 20 -18.70 2.74 -15.73
CA PRO A 20 -18.67 1.28 -15.57
C PRO A 20 -18.06 0.48 -16.74
N SER A 21 -17.90 1.10 -17.90
CA SER A 21 -17.22 0.51 -19.06
C SER A 21 -15.68 0.65 -19.00
N GLN A 22 -15.15 1.39 -18.02
CA GLN A 22 -13.73 1.64 -17.82
C GLN A 22 -13.21 0.91 -16.58
N THR A 23 -11.90 0.69 -16.57
CA THR A 23 -11.20 0.20 -15.38
C THR A 23 -11.05 1.34 -14.40
N LEU A 24 -11.35 1.10 -13.11
CA LEU A 24 -11.11 2.07 -12.06
C LEU A 24 -9.64 2.49 -12.06
N TYR A 25 -9.44 3.81 -12.17
CA TYR A 25 -8.14 4.45 -12.11
C TYR A 25 -8.11 5.40 -10.93
N ALA A 26 -7.18 5.19 -10.01
CA ALA A 26 -7.04 6.03 -8.83
C ALA A 26 -5.72 6.79 -8.89
N ASP A 27 -5.82 8.13 -8.83
CA ASP A 27 -4.71 9.03 -8.57
C ASP A 27 -4.52 9.13 -7.04
N LEU A 28 -3.41 8.60 -6.53
CA LEU A 28 -3.09 8.63 -5.11
C LEU A 28 -2.52 9.99 -4.67
N GLY A 29 -2.31 10.92 -5.61
CA GLY A 29 -1.95 12.31 -5.33
C GLY A 29 -3.18 13.19 -5.10
N ASP A 30 -4.38 12.69 -5.43
CA ASP A 30 -5.61 13.40 -5.17
C ASP A 30 -5.91 13.43 -3.67
N THR A 31 -6.08 14.64 -3.15
CA THR A 31 -6.44 14.93 -1.75
C THR A 31 -7.80 14.34 -1.34
N ALA A 32 -8.62 13.90 -2.30
CA ALA A 32 -9.89 13.22 -2.04
C ALA A 32 -9.74 11.84 -1.38
N TYR A 33 -8.53 11.24 -1.38
CA TYR A 33 -8.27 9.97 -0.70
C TYR A 33 -7.70 10.20 0.71
N PRO A 34 -8.48 10.00 1.78
CA PRO A 34 -8.08 10.34 3.14
C PRO A 34 -7.14 9.31 3.79
N ALA A 35 -6.58 8.38 3.01
CA ALA A 35 -5.74 7.32 3.54
C ALA A 35 -4.39 7.87 3.99
N VAL A 36 -4.03 7.65 5.25
CA VAL A 36 -2.75 8.06 5.82
C VAL A 36 -1.98 6.85 6.33
N ILE A 37 -0.65 6.95 6.32
CA ILE A 37 0.21 6.03 7.08
C ILE A 37 0.14 6.48 8.55
N ALA A 38 -0.62 5.77 9.37
CA ALA A 38 -0.75 6.05 10.79
C ALA A 38 0.52 5.68 11.55
N SER A 39 1.16 4.56 11.20
CA SER A 39 2.46 4.17 11.74
C SER A 39 3.23 3.24 10.81
N ALA A 40 4.55 3.21 10.96
CA ALA A 40 5.43 2.23 10.34
C ALA A 40 6.49 1.82 11.37
N ALA A 41 6.60 0.51 11.64
CA ALA A 41 7.46 -0.04 12.67
C ALA A 41 8.33 -1.16 12.09
N PHE A 42 9.59 -0.84 11.80
CA PHE A 42 10.59 -1.75 11.25
C PHE A 42 11.91 -1.69 12.04
N GLY A 43 11.82 -1.83 13.37
CA GLY A 43 13.01 -1.78 14.23
C GLY A 43 13.65 -0.38 14.37
N GLY A 44 12.89 0.69 14.11
CA GLY A 44 13.29 2.09 14.36
C GLY A 44 13.85 2.85 13.16
N GLY A 45 14.01 2.22 12.00
CA GLY A 45 14.39 2.89 10.76
C GLY A 45 13.21 3.51 10.01
N SER A 46 13.47 4.55 9.22
CA SER A 46 12.50 5.14 8.27
C SER A 46 12.59 4.55 6.87
N SER A 47 13.49 3.59 6.65
CA SER A 47 13.72 2.92 5.39
C SER A 47 13.77 1.41 5.60
N LEU A 48 13.22 0.68 4.63
CA LEU A 48 13.26 -0.77 4.57
C LEU A 48 13.95 -1.16 3.25
N SER A 49 15.02 -1.93 3.31
CA SER A 49 15.69 -2.45 2.12
C SER A 49 15.43 -3.94 2.00
N PHE A 50 15.39 -4.43 0.76
CA PHE A 50 15.24 -5.84 0.45
C PHE A 50 16.49 -6.32 -0.27
N ASN A 51 16.97 -7.51 0.08
CA ASN A 51 18.07 -8.13 -0.66
C ASN A 51 17.57 -8.72 -2.00
N MET A 52 18.48 -9.27 -2.81
CA MET A 52 18.15 -9.84 -4.12
C MET A 52 17.20 -11.05 -4.08
N TYR A 53 16.97 -11.62 -2.90
CA TYR A 53 16.04 -12.73 -2.67
C TYR A 53 14.70 -12.27 -2.06
N GLY A 54 14.49 -10.96 -1.89
CA GLY A 54 13.28 -10.41 -1.32
C GLY A 54 13.20 -10.45 0.20
N ALA A 55 14.29 -10.78 0.91
CA ALA A 55 14.30 -10.72 2.37
C ALA A 55 14.50 -9.27 2.84
N PRO A 56 13.66 -8.74 3.75
CA PRO A 56 13.78 -7.38 4.25
C PRO A 56 14.92 -7.22 5.27
N SER A 57 15.42 -6.00 5.42
CA SER A 57 16.37 -5.63 6.48
C SER A 57 15.76 -5.75 7.89
N ALA A 58 14.44 -5.64 8.02
CA ALA A 58 13.68 -5.88 9.26
C ALA A 58 12.25 -6.34 8.95
N ALA A 59 11.73 -7.28 9.75
CA ALA A 59 10.30 -7.57 9.77
C ALA A 59 9.55 -6.44 10.49
N GLY A 60 8.26 -6.29 10.21
CA GLY A 60 7.47 -5.24 10.85
C GLY A 60 6.14 -4.99 10.19
N THR A 61 5.54 -3.84 10.53
CA THR A 61 4.19 -3.50 10.10
C THR A 61 4.06 -2.04 9.69
N VAL A 62 3.17 -1.78 8.73
CA VAL A 62 2.66 -0.45 8.39
C VAL A 62 1.17 -0.44 8.69
N VAL A 63 0.72 0.52 9.49
CA VAL A 63 -0.70 0.74 9.75
C VAL A 63 -1.18 1.86 8.84
N VAL A 64 -2.18 1.55 8.01
CA VAL A 64 -2.85 2.49 7.10
C VAL A 64 -4.25 2.75 7.63
N GLN A 65 -4.66 4.01 7.65
CA GLN A 65 -5.95 4.43 8.15
C GLN A 65 -6.66 5.35 7.17
N ALA A 66 -7.94 5.13 6.94
CA ALA A 66 -8.83 6.00 6.18
C ALA A 66 -10.16 6.17 6.95
N GLY A 67 -10.31 7.29 7.67
CA GLY A 67 -11.41 7.47 8.61
C GLY A 67 -11.37 6.40 9.72
N ASP A 68 -12.45 5.63 9.85
CA ASP A 68 -12.56 4.53 10.83
C ASP A 68 -12.01 3.19 10.31
N TYR A 69 -11.62 3.12 9.03
CA TYR A 69 -11.04 1.92 8.45
C TYR A 69 -9.54 1.87 8.72
N VAL A 70 -9.10 0.82 9.41
CA VAL A 70 -7.69 0.53 9.67
C VAL A 70 -7.32 -0.77 8.96
N ARG A 71 -6.13 -0.82 8.38
CA ARG A 71 -5.51 -2.04 7.85
C ARG A 71 -4.05 -2.07 8.23
N THR A 72 -3.55 -3.27 8.49
CA THR A 72 -2.12 -3.47 8.81
C THR A 72 -1.46 -4.23 7.69
N VAL A 73 -0.46 -3.64 7.05
CA VAL A 73 0.43 -4.34 6.14
C VAL A 73 1.53 -4.97 6.99
N GLU A 74 1.64 -6.29 6.98
CA GLU A 74 2.70 -7.03 7.64
C GLU A 74 3.79 -7.40 6.62
N VAL A 75 5.04 -7.19 6.99
CA VAL A 75 6.22 -7.68 6.25
C VAL A 75 6.93 -8.71 7.11
N ALA A 76 6.86 -9.97 6.69
CA ALA A 76 7.55 -11.06 7.35
C ALA A 76 9.06 -11.02 7.05
N SER A 77 9.86 -11.63 7.93
CA SER A 77 11.32 -11.75 7.73
C SER A 77 11.71 -12.56 6.49
N THR A 78 10.78 -13.36 5.94
CA THR A 78 10.95 -14.10 4.69
C THR A 78 10.73 -13.25 3.45
N GLY A 79 10.22 -12.02 3.57
CA GLY A 79 9.80 -11.18 2.46
C GLY A 79 8.32 -11.34 2.07
N ALA A 80 7.59 -12.25 2.72
CA ALA A 80 6.16 -12.35 2.51
C ALA A 80 5.45 -11.09 3.02
N ILE A 81 4.50 -10.59 2.22
CA ILE A 81 3.69 -9.41 2.56
C ILE A 81 2.23 -9.84 2.68
N SER A 82 1.58 -9.44 3.76
CA SER A 82 0.16 -9.69 4.00
C SER A 82 -0.57 -8.39 4.36
N VAL A 83 -1.88 -8.33 4.08
CA VAL A 83 -2.74 -7.23 4.51
C VAL A 83 -3.75 -7.80 5.49
N LEU A 84 -3.63 -7.37 6.73
CA LEU A 84 -4.46 -7.78 7.85
C LEU A 84 -5.59 -6.76 8.08
N PRO A 85 -6.76 -7.24 8.56
CA PRO A 85 -7.87 -6.37 8.91
C PRO A 85 -7.53 -5.36 10.00
#